data_AF-A0A7J6P5E6-F1
#
_entry.id   AF-A0A7J6P5E6-F1
#
_cell.length_a   1.000
_cell.length_b   1.000
_cell.length_c   1.000
_cell.angle_alpha   90.00
_cell.angle_beta   90.00
_cell.angle_gamma   90.00
#
_symmetry.space_group_name_H-M   'P 1'
#
loop_
_entity.id
_entity.type
_entity.pdbx_description
1 polymer ?
#
loop_
_entity_poly.entity_id
_entity_poly.type
_entity_poly.pdbx_seq_one_letter_code
_entity_poly.pdbx_strand_id
1 'polypeptide(L)'
;MGDGKLFRKVKPNCIEPDVIMKECDSWGVHVQTVCTVPVLFNYHLDPTSGVQWSRFINDSLAEQVKQHPRRMVALGTLPLQHPQEAAKEMKRAVLEKGMRGFQIGSHINSWRPCSGGTASVENIMLNDERLMPIWQTAKSLDVGIFVHPWDMEWCWQGYWLPWLVGMPAEVSLAMCSVMLGGIIDKVSTTTTKPSYNCNHLYHHD
;
A
#
# COMPACT_ATOMS: atom_id res chain seq x y z
N MET A 1 -14.03 -2.02 -16.30
CA MET A 1 -14.56 -3.33 -15.88
C MET A 1 -14.19 -4.35 -16.95
N GLY A 2 -13.60 -5.47 -16.57
CA GLY A 2 -12.98 -6.44 -17.49
C GLY A 2 -13.96 -7.07 -18.47
N ASP A 3 -13.42 -7.58 -19.57
CA ASP A 3 -14.05 -8.25 -20.73
C ASP A 3 -14.83 -9.55 -20.39
N GLY A 4 -15.30 -9.71 -19.16
CA GLY A 4 -15.99 -10.91 -18.67
C GLY A 4 -15.06 -12.10 -18.40
N LYS A 5 -13.75 -11.98 -18.62
CA LYS A 5 -12.80 -13.05 -18.33
C LYS A 5 -12.51 -13.14 -16.83
N LEU A 6 -12.42 -14.37 -16.35
CA LEU A 6 -11.99 -14.68 -15.00
C LEU A 6 -10.56 -14.16 -14.78
N PHE A 7 -10.40 -13.20 -13.87
CA PHE A 7 -9.08 -12.65 -13.54
C PHE A 7 -8.23 -13.64 -12.72
N ARG A 8 -8.74 -14.05 -11.55
CA ARG A 8 -8.05 -14.99 -10.64
C ARG A 8 -9.04 -15.68 -9.71
N LYS A 9 -8.86 -16.99 -9.49
CA LYS A 9 -9.50 -17.70 -8.37
C LYS A 9 -8.62 -17.53 -7.13
N VAL A 10 -9.21 -17.04 -6.05
CA VAL A 10 -8.55 -16.92 -4.74
C VAL A 10 -9.13 -17.96 -3.78
N LYS A 11 -8.33 -18.37 -2.81
CA LYS A 11 -8.75 -19.28 -1.75
C LYS A 11 -9.32 -18.48 -0.56
N PRO A 12 -10.08 -19.11 0.34
CA PRO A 12 -10.60 -18.47 1.56
C PRO A 12 -9.53 -17.78 2.41
N ASN A 13 -8.32 -18.36 2.47
CA ASN A 13 -7.17 -17.78 3.19
C ASN A 13 -6.64 -16.45 2.59
N CYS A 14 -7.25 -15.92 1.52
CA CYS A 14 -6.98 -14.57 1.03
C CYS A 14 -7.97 -13.52 1.57
N ILE A 15 -9.10 -13.92 2.15
CA ILE A 15 -10.21 -13.00 2.46
C ILE A 15 -10.90 -13.27 3.81
N GLU A 16 -10.88 -14.50 4.33
CA GLU A 16 -11.59 -14.91 5.54
C GLU A 16 -10.65 -14.87 6.76
N PRO A 17 -10.87 -13.95 7.74
CA PRO A 17 -9.96 -13.77 8.87
C PRO A 17 -9.75 -15.04 9.72
N ASP A 18 -10.81 -15.81 9.97
CA ASP A 18 -10.73 -17.06 10.74
C ASP A 18 -9.88 -18.13 10.04
N VAL A 19 -9.97 -18.21 8.71
CA VAL A 19 -9.14 -19.15 7.92
C VAL A 19 -7.68 -18.71 7.96
N ILE A 20 -7.43 -17.40 7.83
CA ILE A 20 -6.06 -16.83 7.93
C ILE A 20 -5.47 -17.15 9.31
N MET A 21 -6.21 -16.92 10.41
CA MET A 21 -5.73 -17.19 11.76
C MET A 21 -5.46 -18.67 12.01
N LYS A 22 -6.31 -19.56 11.51
CA LYS A 22 -6.08 -21.00 11.62
C LYS A 22 -4.80 -21.44 10.88
N GLU A 23 -4.53 -20.86 9.72
CA GLU A 23 -3.27 -21.11 9.01
C GLU A 23 -2.08 -20.52 9.79
N CYS A 24 -2.19 -19.30 10.31
CA CYS A 24 -1.17 -18.71 11.18
C CYS A 24 -0.83 -19.61 12.37
N ASP A 25 -1.83 -20.20 13.04
CA ASP A 25 -1.63 -21.16 14.13
C ASP A 25 -0.80 -22.37 13.70
N SER A 26 -1.09 -22.91 12.51
CA SER A 26 -0.36 -24.08 11.99
C SER A 26 1.11 -23.79 11.67
N TRP A 27 1.45 -22.52 11.40
CA TRP A 27 2.81 -22.07 11.06
C TRP A 27 3.54 -21.38 12.21
N GLY A 28 2.90 -21.23 13.38
CA GLY A 28 3.47 -20.50 14.53
C GLY A 28 3.56 -18.98 14.33
N VAL A 29 2.71 -18.42 13.45
CA VAL A 29 2.62 -16.96 13.22
C VAL A 29 1.70 -16.34 14.27
N HIS A 30 2.28 -15.51 15.13
CA HIS A 30 1.56 -14.93 16.27
C HIS A 30 0.73 -13.71 15.86
N VAL A 31 1.29 -12.86 14.98
CA VAL A 31 0.65 -11.66 14.43
C VAL A 31 0.85 -11.65 12.92
N GLN A 32 -0.24 -11.43 12.19
CA GLN A 32 -0.25 -11.33 10.72
C GLN A 32 -0.60 -9.91 10.30
N THR A 33 0.23 -9.34 9.42
CA THR A 33 -0.08 -8.10 8.75
C THR A 33 -0.91 -8.38 7.49
N VAL A 34 -2.06 -7.72 7.33
CA VAL A 34 -2.93 -7.82 6.15
C VAL A 34 -2.92 -6.52 5.35
N CYS A 35 -3.03 -6.63 4.04
CA CYS A 35 -3.03 -5.50 3.12
C CYS A 35 -3.81 -5.86 1.85
N THR A 36 -4.04 -4.86 0.99
CA THR A 36 -4.74 -5.10 -0.27
C THR A 36 -3.85 -5.86 -1.27
N VAL A 37 -4.47 -6.52 -2.26
CA VAL A 37 -3.71 -7.07 -3.38
C VAL A 37 -3.40 -5.94 -4.38
N PRO A 38 -2.21 -5.92 -5.01
CA PRO A 38 -1.74 -4.76 -5.78
C PRO A 38 -2.67 -4.32 -6.91
N VAL A 39 -3.39 -5.27 -7.55
CA VAL A 39 -4.36 -4.97 -8.61
C VAL A 39 -5.47 -4.02 -8.15
N LEU A 40 -5.73 -3.93 -6.84
CA LEU A 40 -6.72 -3.04 -6.25
C LEU A 40 -6.14 -1.67 -5.86
N PHE A 41 -4.87 -1.35 -6.16
CA PHE A 41 -4.37 0.01 -6.01
C PHE A 41 -5.12 1.00 -6.89
N ASN A 42 -5.49 0.58 -8.10
CA ASN A 42 -6.38 1.33 -8.99
C ASN A 42 -5.96 2.79 -9.23
N TYR A 43 -4.65 3.04 -9.38
CA TYR A 43 -4.11 4.39 -9.63
C TYR A 43 -4.56 5.02 -10.96
N HIS A 44 -5.10 4.21 -11.87
CA HIS A 44 -5.68 4.65 -13.14
C HIS A 44 -7.09 5.27 -13.01
N LEU A 45 -7.76 5.11 -11.86
CA LEU A 45 -9.06 5.74 -11.63
C LEU A 45 -8.91 7.25 -11.56
N ASP A 46 -9.98 7.97 -11.92
CA ASP A 46 -10.04 9.41 -11.65
C ASP A 46 -9.79 9.69 -10.15
N PRO A 47 -9.21 10.85 -9.80
CA PRO A 47 -8.78 11.12 -8.44
C PRO A 47 -9.89 10.97 -7.38
N THR A 48 -11.13 11.36 -7.70
CA THR A 48 -12.27 11.27 -6.77
C THR A 48 -12.66 9.81 -6.53
N SER A 49 -12.78 9.02 -7.59
CA SER A 49 -13.05 7.59 -7.48
C SER A 49 -11.93 6.85 -6.75
N GLY A 50 -10.67 7.22 -6.98
CA GLY A 50 -9.51 6.65 -6.29
C GLY A 50 -9.55 6.85 -4.77
N VAL A 51 -9.97 8.04 -4.32
CA VAL A 51 -10.14 8.34 -2.88
C VAL A 51 -11.26 7.49 -2.27
N GLN A 52 -12.42 7.42 -2.93
CA GLN A 52 -13.54 6.59 -2.47
C GLN A 52 -13.15 5.11 -2.39
N TRP A 53 -12.42 4.63 -3.39
CA TRP A 53 -11.94 3.27 -3.47
C TRP A 53 -10.95 2.92 -2.34
N SER A 54 -9.97 3.79 -2.10
CA SER A 54 -9.00 3.60 -1.01
C SER A 54 -9.68 3.58 0.36
N ARG A 55 -10.66 4.47 0.58
CA ARG A 55 -11.47 4.48 1.81
C ARG A 55 -12.22 3.18 2.02
N PHE A 56 -12.89 2.70 0.98
CA PHE A 56 -13.62 1.44 1.02
C PHE A 56 -12.72 0.25 1.40
N ILE A 57 -11.54 0.15 0.77
CA ILE A 57 -10.55 -0.88 1.12
C ILE A 57 -10.10 -0.74 2.57
N ASN A 58 -9.77 0.48 2.99
CA ASN A 58 -9.27 0.72 4.34
C ASN A 58 -10.32 0.41 5.41
N ASP A 59 -11.58 0.76 5.17
CA ASP A 59 -12.68 0.45 6.07
C ASP A 59 -12.93 -1.08 6.16
N SER A 60 -12.82 -1.79 5.03
CA SER A 60 -12.93 -3.26 4.98
C SER A 60 -11.78 -3.95 5.73
N LEU A 61 -10.54 -3.51 5.54
CA LEU A 61 -9.38 -4.02 6.27
C LEU A 61 -9.50 -3.76 7.78
N ALA A 62 -10.00 -2.59 8.17
CA ALA A 62 -10.25 -2.28 9.58
C ALA A 62 -11.29 -3.22 10.19
N GLU A 63 -12.35 -3.56 9.45
CA GLU A 63 -13.37 -4.51 9.91
C GLU A 63 -12.82 -5.94 10.04
N GLN A 64 -11.95 -6.37 9.13
CA GLN A 64 -11.26 -7.66 9.25
C GLN A 64 -10.38 -7.71 10.51
N VAL A 65 -9.60 -6.66 10.77
CA VAL A 65 -8.73 -6.58 11.95
C VAL A 65 -9.53 -6.66 13.25
N LYS A 66 -10.73 -6.07 13.32
CA LYS A 66 -11.58 -6.16 14.52
C LYS A 66 -11.98 -7.58 14.92
N GLN A 67 -11.94 -8.54 13.99
CA GLN A 67 -12.25 -9.95 14.29
C GLN A 67 -11.13 -10.59 15.11
N HIS A 68 -9.88 -10.15 14.92
CA HIS A 68 -8.70 -10.68 15.61
C HIS A 68 -7.72 -9.56 16.00
N PRO A 69 -8.12 -8.57 16.83
CA PRO A 69 -7.41 -7.29 16.99
C PRO A 69 -6.03 -7.41 17.67
N ARG A 70 -5.77 -8.52 18.37
CA ARG A 70 -4.46 -8.82 18.99
C ARG A 70 -3.52 -9.59 18.07
N ARG A 71 -4.02 -10.11 16.95
CA ARG A 71 -3.29 -11.02 16.05
C ARG A 71 -3.28 -10.56 14.59
N MET A 72 -4.06 -9.54 14.24
CA MET A 72 -4.08 -8.95 12.91
C MET A 72 -3.76 -7.46 12.97
N VAL A 73 -2.95 -7.00 12.02
CA VAL A 73 -2.65 -5.58 11.83
C VAL A 73 -2.85 -5.25 10.35
N ALA A 74 -3.53 -4.14 10.04
CA ALA A 74 -3.72 -3.71 8.66
C ALA A 74 -2.65 -2.71 8.20
N LEU A 75 -2.17 -2.89 6.98
CA LEU A 75 -1.57 -1.82 6.19
C LEU A 75 -2.64 -1.25 5.26
N GLY A 76 -2.92 0.05 5.39
CA GLY A 76 -3.86 0.73 4.52
C GLY A 76 -3.33 0.90 3.10
N THR A 77 -4.20 1.23 2.16
CA THR A 77 -3.83 1.70 0.81
C THR A 77 -4.08 3.20 0.70
N LEU A 78 -3.40 3.86 -0.25
CA LEU A 78 -3.50 5.30 -0.48
C LEU A 78 -3.80 5.63 -1.94
N PRO A 79 -4.64 6.65 -2.24
CA PRO A 79 -4.92 7.11 -3.59
C PRO A 79 -3.77 7.99 -4.11
N LEU A 80 -2.67 7.37 -4.50
CA LEU A 80 -1.43 8.09 -4.85
C LEU A 80 -1.56 9.04 -6.04
N GLN A 81 -2.53 8.84 -6.93
CA GLN A 81 -2.85 9.80 -7.99
C GLN A 81 -3.39 11.14 -7.47
N HIS A 82 -3.74 11.23 -6.17
CA HIS A 82 -4.17 12.45 -5.51
C HIS A 82 -3.44 12.67 -4.17
N PRO A 83 -2.17 13.12 -4.17
CA PRO A 83 -1.30 13.08 -2.99
C PRO A 83 -1.82 13.83 -1.75
N GLN A 84 -2.51 14.97 -1.96
CA GLN A 84 -3.11 15.73 -0.87
C GLN A 84 -4.27 14.97 -0.19
N GLU A 85 -5.12 14.30 -0.97
CA GLU A 85 -6.19 13.46 -0.41
C GLU A 85 -5.64 12.16 0.17
N ALA A 86 -4.55 11.62 -0.40
CA ALA A 86 -3.84 10.49 0.19
C ALA A 86 -3.31 10.82 1.59
N ALA A 87 -2.72 12.01 1.79
CA ALA A 87 -2.29 12.46 3.11
C ALA A 87 -3.48 12.59 4.10
N LYS A 88 -4.64 13.10 3.65
CA LYS A 88 -5.85 13.17 4.49
C LYS A 88 -6.37 11.78 4.84
N GLU A 89 -6.41 10.87 3.87
CA GLU A 89 -6.84 9.49 4.08
C GLU A 89 -5.90 8.74 5.02
N MET A 90 -4.58 8.96 4.91
CA MET A 90 -3.60 8.42 5.84
C MET A 90 -3.91 8.83 7.29
N LYS A 91 -4.16 10.13 7.53
CA LYS A 91 -4.54 10.64 8.85
C LYS A 91 -5.82 9.99 9.36
N ARG A 92 -6.86 9.90 8.52
CA ARG A 92 -8.14 9.26 8.88
C ARG A 92 -7.92 7.79 9.26
N ALA A 93 -7.23 7.04 8.41
CA ALA A 93 -6.98 5.62 8.61
C ALA A 93 -6.14 5.33 9.88
N VAL A 94 -5.17 6.18 10.22
CA VAL A 94 -4.42 6.05 11.48
C VAL A 94 -5.30 6.41 12.68
N LEU A 95 -5.92 7.59 12.67
CA LEU A 95 -6.60 8.16 13.84
C LEU A 95 -7.95 7.50 14.14
N GLU A 96 -8.70 7.13 13.11
CA GLU A 96 -10.06 6.59 13.24
C GLU A 96 -10.13 5.07 13.08
N LYS A 97 -9.17 4.47 12.36
CA LYS A 97 -9.19 3.03 12.03
C LYS A 97 -8.04 2.24 12.65
N GLY A 98 -7.10 2.91 13.32
CA GLY A 98 -6.00 2.27 14.04
C GLY A 98 -4.92 1.65 13.16
N MET A 99 -4.84 2.04 11.87
CA MET A 99 -3.81 1.53 10.97
C MET A 99 -2.41 1.96 11.40
N ARG A 100 -1.42 1.09 11.19
CA ARG A 100 -0.02 1.29 11.65
C ARG A 100 0.99 1.41 10.51
N GLY A 101 0.52 1.31 9.29
CA GLY A 101 1.34 1.48 8.10
C GLY A 101 0.46 1.47 6.85
N PHE A 102 1.10 1.71 5.71
CA PHE A 102 0.43 1.76 4.43
C PHE A 102 1.24 1.02 3.39
N GLN A 103 0.55 0.25 2.55
CA GLN A 103 1.10 -0.34 1.35
C GLN A 103 0.84 0.57 0.15
N ILE A 104 1.86 0.78 -0.67
CA ILE A 104 1.77 1.55 -1.91
C ILE A 104 2.47 0.81 -3.07
N GLY A 105 2.15 1.17 -4.31
CA GLY A 105 2.89 0.70 -5.49
C GLY A 105 4.29 1.32 -5.62
N SER A 106 5.16 0.66 -6.38
CA SER A 106 6.52 1.13 -6.71
C SER A 106 6.54 2.42 -7.53
N HIS A 107 5.45 2.73 -8.21
CA HIS A 107 5.24 3.94 -9.00
C HIS A 107 3.73 4.15 -9.20
N ILE A 108 3.36 5.29 -9.78
CA ILE A 108 1.98 5.63 -10.13
C ILE A 108 1.91 5.74 -11.65
N ASN A 109 1.02 4.96 -12.24
CA ASN A 109 0.81 4.84 -13.69
C ASN A 109 2.00 4.23 -14.45
N SER A 110 1.73 3.53 -15.56
CA SER A 110 2.78 2.88 -16.36
C SER A 110 2.72 3.34 -17.81
N TRP A 111 3.90 3.53 -18.42
CA TRP A 111 4.04 3.78 -19.86
C TRP A 111 3.60 2.57 -20.68
N ARG A 112 3.79 1.34 -20.15
CA ARG A 112 3.33 0.07 -20.75
C ARG A 112 3.09 -1.00 -19.67
N PRO A 113 1.86 -1.12 -19.15
CA PRO A 113 1.55 -2.05 -18.08
C PRO A 113 1.62 -3.52 -18.51
N CYS A 114 2.43 -4.35 -17.82
CA CYS A 114 2.38 -5.81 -18.03
C CYS A 114 1.03 -6.42 -17.64
N SER A 115 0.28 -5.78 -16.74
CA SER A 115 -1.06 -6.24 -16.38
C SER A 115 -2.10 -6.05 -17.49
N GLY A 116 -1.71 -5.44 -18.61
CA GLY A 116 -2.63 -4.95 -19.62
C GLY A 116 -3.27 -3.63 -19.17
N GLY A 117 -3.51 -2.72 -20.12
CA GLY A 117 -4.03 -1.39 -19.84
C GLY A 117 -3.55 -0.36 -20.88
N THR A 118 -4.11 0.85 -20.81
CA THR A 118 -3.67 1.97 -21.64
C THR A 118 -2.39 2.57 -21.07
N ALA A 119 -1.39 2.75 -21.92
CA ALA A 119 -0.21 3.57 -21.61
C ALA A 119 -0.66 4.91 -21.02
N SER A 120 -0.15 5.23 -19.84
CA SER A 120 -0.37 6.54 -19.24
C SER A 120 0.62 7.54 -19.83
N VAL A 121 0.18 8.79 -19.96
CA VAL A 121 0.99 9.87 -20.53
C VAL A 121 2.19 10.20 -19.63
N GLU A 122 2.08 9.92 -18.33
CA GLU A 122 3.09 10.23 -17.32
C GLU A 122 3.24 9.06 -16.34
N ASN A 123 4.49 8.72 -16.02
CA ASN A 123 4.85 7.80 -14.94
C ASN A 123 5.42 8.62 -13.77
N ILE A 124 4.83 8.49 -12.59
CA ILE A 124 5.24 9.23 -11.39
C ILE A 124 5.97 8.26 -10.45
N MET A 125 7.28 8.49 -10.30
CA MET A 125 8.13 7.74 -9.39
C MET A 125 8.02 8.28 -7.96
N LEU A 126 8.44 7.47 -6.98
CA LEU A 126 8.31 7.79 -5.56
C LEU A 126 9.10 9.02 -5.09
N ASN A 127 10.05 9.50 -5.89
CA ASN A 127 10.81 10.72 -5.64
C ASN A 127 10.14 12.01 -6.11
N ASP A 128 9.01 11.92 -6.79
CA ASP A 128 8.31 13.08 -7.30
C ASP A 128 7.87 14.01 -6.16
N GLU A 129 8.09 15.32 -6.31
CA GLU A 129 7.78 16.31 -5.28
C GLU A 129 6.29 16.40 -4.97
N ARG A 130 5.43 16.02 -5.91
CA ARG A 130 3.98 15.92 -5.69
C ARG A 130 3.64 14.93 -4.57
N LEU A 131 4.49 13.93 -4.32
CA LEU A 131 4.30 12.91 -3.28
C LEU A 131 4.81 13.34 -1.90
N MET A 132 5.47 14.49 -1.78
CA MET A 132 5.97 15.00 -0.50
C MET A 132 4.92 15.05 0.64
N PRO A 133 3.64 15.42 0.40
CA PRO A 133 2.62 15.38 1.44
C PRO A 133 2.44 13.99 2.08
N ILE A 134 2.61 12.92 1.32
CA ILE A 134 2.50 11.54 1.81
C ILE A 134 3.67 11.22 2.74
N TRP A 135 4.90 11.51 2.30
CA TRP A 135 6.10 11.24 3.09
C TRP A 135 6.14 12.04 4.40
N GLN A 136 5.79 13.33 4.34
CA GLN A 136 5.70 14.18 5.52
C GLN A 136 4.60 13.72 6.48
N THR A 137 3.45 13.30 5.94
CA THR A 137 2.35 12.79 6.77
C THR A 137 2.73 11.48 7.43
N ALA A 138 3.35 10.55 6.70
CA ALA A 138 3.83 9.28 7.25
C ALA A 138 4.81 9.49 8.40
N LYS A 139 5.78 10.41 8.24
CA LYS A 139 6.68 10.82 9.33
C LYS A 139 5.91 11.41 10.51
N SER A 140 4.98 12.33 10.27
CA SER A 140 4.25 13.02 11.35
C SER A 140 3.36 12.08 12.18
N LEU A 141 2.88 10.99 11.57
CA LEU A 141 2.06 9.97 12.21
C LEU A 141 2.88 8.79 12.75
N ASP A 142 4.19 8.76 12.51
CA ASP A 142 5.09 7.66 12.85
C ASP A 142 4.61 6.30 12.30
N VAL A 143 4.30 6.26 11.00
CA VAL A 143 3.81 5.06 10.31
C VAL A 143 4.76 4.60 9.19
N GLY A 144 4.87 3.28 9.04
CA GLY A 144 5.69 2.67 7.99
C GLY A 144 5.00 2.67 6.63
N ILE A 145 5.79 2.84 5.56
CA ILE A 145 5.34 2.66 4.18
C ILE A 145 5.98 1.40 3.60
N PHE A 146 5.15 0.43 3.21
CA PHE A 146 5.55 -0.79 2.53
C PHE A 146 5.36 -0.63 1.02
N VAL A 147 6.46 -0.64 0.27
CA VAL A 147 6.42 -0.50 -1.19
C VAL A 147 6.30 -1.88 -1.82
N HIS A 148 5.21 -2.10 -2.55
CA HIS A 148 4.99 -3.33 -3.32
C HIS A 148 5.33 -3.08 -4.80
N PRO A 149 6.02 -4.00 -5.49
CA PRO A 149 6.22 -3.88 -6.94
C PRO A 149 4.87 -3.79 -7.65
N TRP A 150 4.68 -2.75 -8.43
CA TRP A 150 3.46 -2.51 -9.18
C TRP A 150 3.77 -2.41 -10.66
N ASP A 151 2.86 -2.98 -11.46
CA ASP A 151 2.72 -2.70 -12.89
C ASP A 151 4.03 -2.59 -13.70
N MET A 152 4.85 -3.65 -13.57
CA MET A 152 6.16 -3.77 -14.20
C MET A 152 6.10 -3.37 -15.68
N GLU A 153 7.13 -2.67 -16.14
CA GLU A 153 7.26 -2.34 -17.56
C GLU A 153 7.80 -3.54 -18.38
N TRP A 154 8.55 -4.45 -17.74
CA TRP A 154 9.40 -5.43 -18.43
C TRP A 154 8.73 -6.81 -18.50
N CYS A 155 7.86 -7.00 -19.49
CA CYS A 155 7.00 -8.20 -19.64
C CYS A 155 7.68 -9.33 -20.43
N TRP A 156 8.89 -9.71 -20.05
CA TRP A 156 9.61 -10.78 -20.73
C TRP A 156 8.83 -12.10 -20.67
N GLN A 157 8.69 -12.75 -21.83
CA GLN A 157 7.91 -13.97 -21.96
C GLN A 157 8.74 -15.19 -21.52
N GLY A 158 8.06 -16.20 -20.97
CA GLY A 158 8.66 -17.44 -20.51
C GLY A 158 9.25 -17.38 -19.10
N TYR A 159 9.48 -18.57 -18.52
CA TYR A 159 10.21 -18.81 -17.26
C TYR A 159 9.81 -17.96 -16.04
N TRP A 160 8.59 -17.42 -16.02
CA TRP A 160 8.14 -16.56 -14.91
C TRP A 160 9.01 -15.30 -14.71
N LEU A 161 9.74 -14.86 -15.75
CA LEU A 161 10.68 -13.74 -15.68
C LEU A 161 10.08 -12.41 -15.19
N PRO A 162 8.82 -12.05 -15.48
CA PRO A 162 8.24 -10.84 -14.90
C PRO A 162 8.25 -10.90 -13.37
N TRP A 163 7.93 -12.06 -12.79
CA TRP A 163 7.94 -12.23 -11.33
C TRP A 163 9.36 -12.37 -10.77
N LEU A 164 10.23 -13.11 -11.45
CA LEU A 164 11.57 -13.43 -10.94
C LEU A 164 12.55 -12.25 -11.05
N VAL A 165 12.44 -11.45 -12.12
CA VAL A 165 13.38 -10.34 -12.40
C VAL A 165 12.67 -9.01 -12.42
N GLY A 166 11.48 -8.93 -13.05
CA GLY A 166 10.71 -7.69 -13.14
C GLY A 166 10.34 -7.13 -11.75
N MET A 167 9.74 -7.93 -10.88
CA MET A 167 9.34 -7.47 -9.55
C MET A 167 10.51 -6.99 -8.67
N PRO A 168 11.62 -7.74 -8.54
CA PRO A 168 12.79 -7.23 -7.82
C PRO A 168 13.42 -5.99 -8.46
N ALA A 169 13.43 -5.89 -9.79
CA ALA A 169 13.93 -4.71 -10.48
C ALA A 169 13.05 -3.47 -10.21
N GLU A 170 11.73 -3.62 -10.22
CA GLU A 170 10.77 -2.54 -9.86
C GLU A 170 10.98 -2.04 -8.43
N VAL A 171 11.13 -2.96 -7.45
CA VAL A 171 11.40 -2.55 -6.07
C VAL A 171 12.75 -1.83 -5.96
N SER A 172 13.78 -2.33 -6.68
CA SER A 172 15.09 -1.68 -6.71
C SER A 172 15.02 -0.27 -7.31
N LEU A 173 14.25 -0.09 -8.39
CA LEU A 173 14.03 1.22 -9.00
C LEU A 173 13.30 2.18 -8.05
N ALA A 174 12.23 1.70 -7.40
CA ALA A 174 11.50 2.50 -6.42
C ALA A 174 12.40 2.92 -5.25
N MET A 175 13.20 1.99 -4.72
CA MET A 175 14.15 2.27 -3.65
C MET A 175 15.22 3.28 -4.08
N CYS A 176 15.83 3.09 -5.25
CA CYS A 176 16.79 4.04 -5.83
C CYS A 176 16.17 5.41 -6.03
N SER A 177 14.91 5.50 -6.46
CA SER A 177 14.23 6.79 -6.61
C SER A 177 14.12 7.52 -5.28
N VAL A 178 13.66 6.86 -4.22
CA VAL A 178 13.51 7.45 -2.87
C VAL A 178 14.87 7.90 -2.32
N MET A 179 15.90 7.07 -2.43
CA MET A 179 17.23 7.36 -1.93
C MET A 179 17.91 8.48 -2.72
N LEU A 180 18.05 8.32 -4.03
CA LEU A 180 18.77 9.25 -4.90
C LEU A 180 18.00 10.55 -5.14
N GLY A 181 16.67 10.52 -4.99
CA GLY A 181 15.82 11.71 -4.98
C GLY A 181 15.89 12.51 -3.69
N GLY A 182 16.64 12.04 -2.68
CA GLY A 182 16.83 12.72 -1.41
C GLY A 182 15.56 12.80 -0.55
N ILE A 183 14.58 11.91 -0.76
CA ILE A 183 13.32 11.95 -0.01
C ILE A 183 13.56 11.77 1.49
N ILE A 184 14.47 10.85 1.85
CA ILE A 184 14.85 10.60 3.24
C ILE A 184 15.40 11.89 3.89
N ASP A 185 16.24 12.63 3.18
CA ASP A 185 16.85 13.88 3.67
C ASP A 185 15.84 15.04 3.75
N LYS A 186 15.00 15.20 2.72
CA LYS A 186 13.92 16.20 2.69
C LYS A 186 12.94 16.00 3.85
N VAL A 187 12.64 14.75 4.16
CA VAL A 187 11.70 14.38 5.24
C VAL A 187 12.38 14.45 6.60
N SER A 188 13.66 14.08 6.74
CA SER A 188 14.39 14.11 8.02
C SER A 188 14.58 15.53 8.55
N THR A 189 14.93 16.47 7.68
CA THR A 189 15.14 17.90 7.99
C THR A 189 13.87 18.67 8.35
N THR A 190 12.69 18.15 8.00
CA THR A 190 11.41 18.73 8.40
C THR A 190 11.14 18.43 9.88
N THR A 191 11.39 19.39 10.78
CA THR A 191 11.11 19.26 12.22
C THR A 191 9.60 19.20 12.48
N THR A 192 9.04 18.00 12.53
CA THR A 192 7.71 17.73 13.06
C THR A 192 7.87 17.23 14.49
N LYS A 193 7.34 17.96 15.49
CA LYS A 193 7.22 17.41 16.84
C LYS A 193 6.28 16.20 16.75
N PRO A 194 6.65 15.01 17.26
CA PRO A 194 5.71 13.89 17.33
C PRO A 194 4.57 14.29 18.27
N SER A 195 3.38 14.51 17.73
CA SER A 195 2.20 14.93 18.49
C SER A 195 1.36 13.75 18.99
N TYR A 196 1.78 12.51 18.75
CA TYR A 196 1.01 11.33 19.13
C TYR A 196 1.88 10.37 19.93
N ASN A 197 1.67 10.41 21.25
CA ASN A 197 2.29 9.52 22.20
C ASN A 197 1.70 8.11 21.98
N CYS A 198 2.49 7.17 21.46
CA CYS A 198 2.09 5.77 21.25
C CYS A 198 1.86 4.99 22.57
N ASN A 199 1.86 5.65 23.73
CA ASN A 199 1.83 5.04 25.07
C ASN A 199 0.45 4.59 25.57
N HIS A 200 -0.62 4.60 24.76
CA HIS A 200 -1.97 4.31 25.26
C HIS A 200 -2.53 2.90 24.99
N LEU A 201 -1.75 1.92 24.50
CA LEU A 201 -2.38 0.70 23.94
C LEU A 201 -1.81 -0.65 24.41
N TYR A 202 -1.52 -0.76 25.71
CA TYR A 202 -1.45 -2.07 26.41
C TYR A 202 -2.08 -2.00 27.81
N HIS A 203 -3.25 -1.37 27.95
CA HIS A 203 -4.07 -1.54 29.15
C HIS A 203 -5.55 -1.50 28.78
N HIS A 204 -6.07 -2.66 28.42
CA HIS A 204 -7.46 -3.01 28.68
C HIS A 204 -7.43 -4.47 29.14
N ASP A 205 -7.59 -4.62 30.45
CA ASP A 205 -7.96 -5.77 31.29
C ASP A 205 -7.81 -7.20 30.71
#